data_AF-A0A0B1SSQ1-F1
#
_entry.id   AF-A0A0B1SSQ1-F1
#
_cell.length_a   1.000
_cell.length_b   1.000
_cell.length_c   1.000
_cell.angle_alpha   90.00
_cell.angle_beta   90.00
_cell.angle_gamma   90.00
#
_symmetry.space_group_name_H-M   'P 1'
#
loop_
_entity.id
_entity.type
_entity.pdbx_description
1 polymer ?
#
loop_
_entity_poly.entity_id
_entity_poly.type
_entity_poly.pdbx_seq_one_letter_code
_entity_poly.pdbx_strand_id
1 'polypeptide(L)'
;MFSQISDSSGFLEYDKFTDFLQQVLALTTAVFEAPTFGFSEAAVAQCFLKDQRVTLNTFLDVFMSDPCPPCVMWLPLLHRMASVEHVYHPVVCDACQ
;
A
#
# COMPACT_ATOMS: atom_id res chain seq x y z
N MET A 1 -4.91 -7.04 -8.18
CA MET A 1 -4.36 -5.67 -8.06
C MET A 1 -3.31 -5.42 -9.13
N PHE A 2 -2.12 -6.05 -9.05
CA PHE A 2 -1.05 -5.85 -10.04
C PHE A 2 -1.49 -6.05 -11.50
N SER A 3 -2.31 -7.07 -11.78
CA SER A 3 -2.84 -7.35 -13.12
C SER A 3 -3.69 -6.22 -13.74
N GLN A 4 -4.18 -5.27 -12.94
CA GLN A 4 -4.95 -4.11 -13.44
C GLN A 4 -4.05 -2.93 -13.81
N ILE A 5 -2.82 -2.93 -13.31
CA ILE A 5 -1.82 -1.87 -13.49
C ILE A 5 -0.60 -2.35 -14.28
N SER A 6 -0.67 -3.55 -14.87
CA SER A 6 0.39 -4.13 -15.70
C SER A 6 -0.06 -4.28 -17.15
N ASP A 7 0.91 -4.27 -18.06
CA ASP A 7 0.70 -4.57 -19.47
C ASP A 7 0.50 -6.07 -19.72
N SER A 8 0.24 -6.43 -20.98
CA SER A 8 0.10 -7.83 -21.40
C SER A 8 1.39 -8.65 -21.29
N SER A 9 2.53 -8.00 -21.12
CA SER A 9 3.85 -8.64 -20.97
C SER A 9 4.21 -8.92 -19.51
N GLY A 10 3.36 -8.48 -18.56
CA GLY A 10 3.56 -8.69 -17.13
C GLY A 10 4.45 -7.62 -16.46
N PHE A 11 4.65 -6.48 -17.11
CA PHE A 11 5.36 -5.34 -16.53
C PHE A 11 4.38 -4.26 -16.06
N LEU A 12 4.70 -3.62 -14.94
CA LEU A 12 3.93 -2.47 -14.44
C LEU A 12 3.91 -1.33 -15.47
N GLU A 13 2.74 -0.77 -15.72
CA GLU A 13 2.58 0.48 -16.45
C GLU A 13 2.61 1.64 -15.44
N TYR A 14 3.65 2.47 -15.50
CA TYR A 14 3.90 3.51 -14.50
C TYR A 14 2.72 4.48 -14.33
N ASP A 15 2.12 4.93 -15.43
CA ASP A 15 0.99 5.88 -15.36
C ASP A 15 -0.25 5.22 -14.71
N LYS A 16 -0.52 3.94 -14.99
CA LYS A 16 -1.60 3.20 -14.32
C LYS A 16 -1.32 3.00 -12.83
N PHE A 17 -0.06 2.81 -12.46
CA PHE A 17 0.34 2.74 -11.06
C PHE A 17 0.17 4.09 -10.34
N THR A 18 0.51 5.20 -10.99
CA THR A 18 0.26 6.56 -10.47
C THR A 18 -1.23 6.78 -10.18
N ASP A 19 -2.10 6.47 -11.14
CA ASP A 19 -3.55 6.58 -10.98
C ASP A 19 -4.07 5.69 -9.85
N PHE A 20 -3.57 4.45 -9.78
CA PHE A 20 -3.89 3.51 -8.71
C PHE A 20 -3.48 4.07 -7.33
N LEU A 21 -2.25 4.57 -7.20
CA LEU A 21 -1.75 5.10 -5.94
C LEU A 21 -2.53 6.33 -5.50
N GLN A 22 -2.94 7.20 -6.44
CA GLN A 22 -3.81 8.33 -6.15
C GLN A 22 -5.16 7.88 -5.56
N GLN A 23 -5.78 6.85 -6.13
CA GLN A 23 -7.05 6.31 -5.61
C GLN A 23 -6.89 5.66 -4.24
N VAL A 24 -5.81 4.90 -4.04
CA VAL A 24 -5.49 4.27 -2.76
C VAL A 24 -5.29 5.32 -1.66
N LEU A 25 -4.54 6.38 -1.92
CA LEU A 25 -4.27 7.46 -0.95
C LEU A 25 -5.44 8.43 -0.78
N ALA A 26 -6.47 8.36 -1.63
CA ALA A 26 -7.73 9.05 -1.36
C ALA A 26 -8.40 8.52 -0.08
N LEU A 27 -8.20 7.24 0.27
CA LEU A 27 -8.76 6.64 1.48
C LEU A 27 -8.14 7.22 2.74
N THR A 28 -6.81 7.35 2.81
CA THR A 28 -6.11 7.98 3.94
C THR A 28 -6.43 9.47 4.02
N THR A 29 -6.59 10.13 2.87
CA THR A 29 -7.02 11.52 2.80
C THR A 29 -8.43 11.70 3.39
N ALA A 30 -9.35 10.79 3.11
CA ALA A 30 -10.72 10.86 3.62
C ALA A 30 -10.82 10.72 5.15
N VAL A 31 -9.83 10.10 5.79
CA VAL A 31 -9.72 10.00 7.26
C VAL A 31 -8.75 11.02 7.85
N PHE A 32 -8.44 12.09 7.12
CA PHE A 32 -7.58 13.22 7.54
C PHE A 32 -6.10 12.86 7.80
N GLU A 33 -5.62 11.76 7.23
CA GLU A 33 -4.22 11.30 7.36
C GLU A 33 -3.34 11.70 6.15
N ALA A 34 -3.82 12.62 5.31
CA ALA A 34 -3.08 13.13 4.16
C ALA A 34 -1.71 13.76 4.48
N PRO A 35 -1.48 14.43 5.62
CA PRO A 35 -0.15 14.95 5.95
C PRO A 35 0.94 13.85 6.01
N THR A 36 0.54 12.62 6.32
CA THR A 36 1.44 11.46 6.42
C THR A 36 1.39 10.58 5.17
N PHE A 37 0.18 10.31 4.65
CA PHE A 37 -0.06 9.32 3.58
C PHE A 37 -0.74 9.94 2.36
N GLY A 38 -0.59 11.24 2.13
CA GLY A 38 -1.16 11.92 0.98
C GLY A 38 -0.44 11.59 -0.32
N PHE A 39 -1.16 11.71 -1.44
CA PHE A 39 -0.58 11.54 -2.77
C PHE A 39 0.42 12.65 -3.08
N SER A 40 1.55 12.27 -3.68
CA SER A 40 2.47 13.17 -4.36
C SER A 40 3.26 12.40 -5.43
N GLU A 41 3.76 13.10 -6.44
CA GLU A 41 4.66 12.50 -7.44
C GLU A 41 5.90 11.86 -6.79
N ALA A 42 6.39 12.46 -5.70
CA ALA A 42 7.50 11.90 -4.92
C ALA A 42 7.14 10.55 -4.28
N ALA A 43 5.89 10.36 -3.83
CA ALA A 43 5.43 9.10 -3.26
C ALA A 43 5.38 7.96 -4.30
N VAL A 44 5.04 8.28 -5.55
CA VAL A 44 5.09 7.31 -6.66
C VAL A 44 6.54 6.90 -6.92
N ALA A 45 7.43 7.90 -7.05
CA ALA A 45 8.86 7.69 -7.33
C ALA A 45 9.60 6.96 -6.20
N GLN A 46 9.11 7.05 -4.96
CA GLN A 46 9.62 6.28 -3.81
C GLN A 46 9.29 4.79 -3.91
N CYS A 47 8.23 4.41 -4.65
CA CYS A 47 7.88 3.00 -4.86
C CYS A 47 8.66 2.43 -6.04
N PHE A 48 8.59 3.09 -7.21
CA PHE A 48 9.23 2.65 -8.45
C PHE A 48 9.70 3.85 -9.26
N LEU A 49 10.79 3.69 -10.02
CA LEU A 49 11.22 4.70 -10.99
C LEU A 49 10.46 4.55 -12.31
N LYS A 50 10.23 5.65 -13.04
CA LYS A 50 9.44 5.65 -14.28
C LYS A 50 9.90 4.66 -15.34
N ASP A 51 11.22 4.52 -15.52
CA ASP A 51 11.81 3.62 -16.52
C ASP A 51 12.19 2.24 -15.94
N GLN A 52 11.80 1.95 -14.70
CA GLN A 52 12.08 0.68 -14.05
C GLN A 52 11.17 -0.42 -14.60
N ARG A 53 11.76 -1.54 -15.05
CA ARG A 53 11.01 -2.74 -15.38
C ARG A 53 10.58 -3.46 -14.11
N VAL A 54 9.37 -3.17 -13.65
CA VAL A 54 8.79 -3.76 -12.43
C VAL A 54 7.95 -4.98 -12.82
N THR A 55 8.35 -6.14 -12.30
CA THR A 55 7.57 -7.39 -12.40
C THR A 55 6.67 -7.54 -11.18
N LEU A 56 5.77 -8.54 -11.19
CA LEU A 56 4.96 -8.88 -10.02
C LEU A 56 5.82 -9.08 -8.77
N ASN A 57 6.91 -9.83 -8.88
CA ASN A 57 7.76 -10.13 -7.72
C ASN A 57 8.42 -8.84 -7.19
N THR A 58 8.97 -8.00 -8.07
CA THR A 58 9.53 -6.70 -7.68
C THR A 58 8.48 -5.81 -7.00
N PHE A 59 7.25 -5.84 -7.50
CA PHE A 59 6.14 -5.10 -6.90
C PHE A 59 5.84 -5.61 -5.47
N LEU A 60 5.75 -6.92 -5.30
CA LEU A 60 5.49 -7.57 -4.01
C LEU A 60 6.62 -7.30 -3.02
N ASP A 61 7.88 -7.35 -3.47
CA ASP A 61 9.05 -7.07 -2.64
C ASP A 61 8.99 -5.65 -2.04
N VAL A 62 8.58 -4.65 -2.83
CA VAL A 62 8.44 -3.25 -2.35
C VAL A 62 7.25 -3.09 -1.39
N PHE A 63 6.11 -3.73 -1.67
CA PHE A 63 4.92 -3.60 -0.83
C PHE A 63 5.00 -4.39 0.48
N MET A 64 5.85 -5.43 0.53
CA MET A 64 6.04 -6.27 1.72
C MET A 64 7.38 -6.03 2.42
N SER A 65 8.21 -5.11 1.93
CA SER A 65 9.50 -4.82 2.58
C SER A 65 9.33 -4.22 3.97
N ASP A 66 10.35 -4.39 4.80
CA ASP A 66 10.47 -3.72 6.09
C ASP A 66 11.80 -2.95 6.14
N PRO A 67 11.80 -1.59 6.05
CA PRO A 67 10.62 -0.74 5.90
C PRO A 67 10.08 -0.71 4.45
N CYS A 68 8.76 -0.54 4.30
CA CYS A 68 8.10 -0.25 3.02
C CYS A 68 8.02 1.26 2.75
N PRO A 69 7.75 1.71 1.51
CA PRO A 69 7.56 3.12 1.23
C PRO A 69 6.47 3.73 2.14
N PRO A 70 6.70 4.92 2.74
CA PRO A 70 5.79 5.48 3.73
C PRO A 70 4.33 5.59 3.25
N CYS A 71 4.12 5.94 1.99
CA CYS A 71 2.80 6.11 1.40
C CYS A 71 1.95 4.81 1.39
N VAL A 72 2.57 3.63 1.43
CA VAL A 72 1.85 2.33 1.44
C VAL A 72 1.89 1.64 2.80
N MET A 73 2.58 2.19 3.80
CA MET A 73 2.74 1.60 5.14
C MET A 73 1.40 1.37 5.86
N TRP A 74 0.40 2.20 5.58
CA TRP A 74 -0.93 2.09 6.21
C TRP A 74 -1.71 0.85 5.74
N LEU A 75 -1.44 0.32 4.54
CA LEU A 75 -2.14 -0.86 4.01
C LEU A 75 -1.86 -2.13 4.85
N PRO A 76 -0.59 -2.50 5.10
CA PRO A 76 -0.28 -3.58 6.05
C PRO A 76 -0.80 -3.33 7.47
N LEU A 77 -0.82 -2.07 7.93
CA LEU A 77 -1.39 -1.71 9.23
C LEU A 77 -2.90 -1.98 9.27
N LEU A 78 -3.64 -1.56 8.24
CA LEU A 78 -5.08 -1.81 8.13
C LEU A 78 -5.40 -3.31 8.11
N HIS A 79 -4.65 -4.09 7.34
CA HIS A 79 -4.82 -5.54 7.32
C HIS A 79 -4.58 -6.15 8.73
N ARG A 80 -3.52 -5.71 9.42
CA ARG A 80 -3.24 -6.17 10.79
C ARG A 80 -4.37 -5.83 11.76
N MET A 81 -4.90 -4.61 11.71
CA MET A 81 -6.04 -4.18 12.53
C MET A 81 -7.28 -5.05 12.27
N ALA A 82 -7.62 -5.29 11.00
CA ALA A 82 -8.76 -6.15 10.64
C ALA A 82 -8.55 -7.61 11.10
N SER A 83 -7.30 -8.10 11.11
CA SER A 83 -7.02 -9.47 11.53
C SER A 83 -7.18 -9.69 13.03
N VAL A 84 -6.91 -8.66 13.85
CA VAL A 84 -7.03 -8.75 15.32
C VAL A 84 -8.45 -8.51 15.83
N GLU A 85 -9.32 -7.87 15.04
CA GLU A 85 -10.73 -7.64 15.40
C GLU A 85 -11.51 -8.95 15.64
N HIS A 86 -11.11 -10.03 14.96
CA HIS A 86 -11.78 -11.33 15.05
C HIS A 86 -11.05 -12.34 15.95
N VAL A 87 -10.02 -11.91 16.69
CA VAL A 87 -9.30 -12.80 17.60
C VAL A 87 -10.08 -12.97 18.90
N TYR A 88 -10.53 -14.20 19.16
CA TYR A 88 -11.03 -14.58 20.47
C TYR A 88 -9.85 -14.72 21.43
N HIS A 89 -9.77 -13.82 22.41
CA HIS A 89 -8.80 -13.91 23.49
C HIS A 89 -9.38 -14.81 24.60
N PRO A 90 -8.80 -15.99 24.90
CA PRO A 90 -9.29 -16.86 25.99
C PRO A 90 -9.00 -16.31 27.39
N VAL A 91 -8.33 -15.15 27.48
CA VAL A 91 -7.96 -14.44 28.70
C VAL A 91 -8.30 -12.97 28.54
N VAL A 92 -8.68 -12.31 29.65
CA VAL A 92 -9.05 -10.89 29.67
C VAL A 92 -7.85 -10.05 29.22
N CYS A 93 -8.00 -9.34 28.11
CA CYS A 93 -7.02 -8.39 27.60
C CYS A 93 -7.41 -6.98 28.06
N ASP A 94 -6.48 -6.23 28.63
CA ASP A 94 -6.68 -4.84 29.08
C ASP A 94 -7.14 -3.91 27.94
N ALA A 95 -6.79 -4.24 26.69
CA ALA A 95 -7.17 -3.47 25.51
C ALA A 95 -8.58 -3.82 24.95
N CYS A 96 -9.17 -4.95 25.36
CA CYS A 96 -10.45 -5.46 24.85
C CYS A 96 -11.56 -5.45 25.92
N GLN A 97 -11.47 -4.59 26.93
CA GLN A 97 -12.49 -4.44 27.99
C GLN A 97 -13.85 -4.00 27.45
#